data_AF-A0A518DN83-F1
#
_entry.id   AF-A0A518DN83-F1
#
_cell.length_a   1.000
_cell.length_b   1.000
_cell.length_c   1.000
_cell.angle_alpha   90.00
_cell.angle_beta   90.00
_cell.angle_gamma   90.00
#
_symmetry.space_group_name_H-M   'P 1'
#
loop_
_entity.id
_entity.type
_entity.pdbx_description
1 polymer ?
#
loop_
_entity_poly.entity_id
_entity_poly.type
_entity_poly.pdbx_seq_one_letter_code
_entity_poly.pdbx_strand_id
1 'polypeptide(L)'
;MRLLSAGLLILGCWFTIGASAMAEEPAPLWVYAPTNFQSEQDVQRLLTLLPRAAKAGYHGVVIADSKFGRLAGRPQSYYRNLQQVRQAAEDLKLELIPLVMPIGYSNSLLQNDPNLAAGLPVKNCELLVQNGVASLADSPNLLPGGDLETAGKAVPTGWDFVDQFGSGSQLDRQEKHAGDSSLRLGDFTPQDGRRRIAKKVRLQPFHQYRLTVWIKTEDLRGSEFRFLPIPVDSKRPFLSHANLGVKPTQPWTRHRVIFNSLEHKEVLIYLGVWEGKSGKVWIDDIRLEEVAGVNMVRRSGCPLHVRCFDGSVTYEEGRDFERWEDPQLGRVPYLGEYDDSHEAPPLKITPGSRITNGQPLMVSYYHTVRIHNGQVCASLVADEVFALLQEQIQQIDKLLKPKRFFMAHDEIRVAGWDELAKDRSTGQLLAGNVERCVKLIRALRPDAQILVWSDMFDPHHNARDNYYLVRGTVADSWKGLDPAVNIVNWNSGKAAASLAFFADRGHDQIIAGYYDSDVAANAAPWKQAAAGVKNIRGYMYTTWERQYDDLEAFARLVREESR
;
A
#
# COMPACT_ATOMS: atom_id res chain seq x y z
N MET A 1 -87.54 21.91 -55.35
CA MET A 1 -86.66 23.10 -55.26
C MET A 1 -85.57 22.79 -54.23
N ARG A 2 -84.32 22.68 -54.71
CA ARG A 2 -83.01 22.72 -54.01
C ARG A 2 -82.75 21.89 -52.72
N LEU A 3 -81.71 21.07 -52.86
CA LEU A 3 -80.78 20.51 -51.86
C LEU A 3 -80.47 21.44 -50.67
N LEU A 4 -80.17 20.85 -49.50
CA LEU A 4 -78.80 20.84 -48.93
C LEU A 4 -78.72 20.10 -47.59
N SER A 5 -77.79 19.16 -47.55
CA SER A 5 -77.28 18.43 -46.40
C SER A 5 -76.43 19.34 -45.51
N ALA A 6 -76.54 19.23 -44.18
CA ALA A 6 -75.58 19.83 -43.24
C ALA A 6 -75.13 18.76 -42.24
N GLY A 7 -73.82 18.49 -42.28
CA GLY A 7 -73.13 17.46 -41.50
C GLY A 7 -72.81 17.88 -40.07
N LEU A 8 -72.70 16.84 -39.25
CA LEU A 8 -72.28 16.83 -37.85
C LEU A 8 -70.81 17.27 -37.72
N LEU A 9 -70.53 18.24 -36.85
CA LEU A 9 -69.17 18.66 -36.45
C LEU A 9 -68.94 18.22 -35.00
N ILE A 10 -68.17 17.15 -34.82
CA ILE A 10 -67.69 16.69 -33.51
C ILE A 10 -66.33 17.35 -33.28
N LEU A 11 -66.25 18.29 -32.32
CA LEU A 11 -64.98 18.82 -31.82
C LEU A 11 -64.37 17.81 -30.84
N GLY A 12 -63.28 17.15 -31.24
CA GLY A 12 -62.44 16.36 -30.35
C GLY A 12 -61.38 17.25 -29.70
N CYS A 13 -61.47 17.48 -28.39
CA CYS A 13 -60.39 18.08 -27.61
C CYS A 13 -59.29 17.03 -27.34
N TRP A 14 -58.13 17.18 -27.98
CA TRP A 14 -56.93 16.42 -27.66
C TRP A 14 -56.20 17.13 -26.51
N PHE A 15 -56.19 16.52 -25.32
CA PHE A 15 -55.25 16.88 -24.26
C PHE A 15 -53.89 16.28 -24.59
N THR A 16 -52.96 17.08 -25.09
CA THR A 16 -51.54 16.71 -25.16
C THR A 16 -50.97 16.71 -23.74
N ILE A 17 -50.77 15.53 -23.16
CA ILE A 17 -49.95 15.37 -21.97
C ILE A 17 -48.50 15.60 -22.43
N GLY A 18 -48.00 16.81 -22.21
CA GLY A 18 -46.59 17.12 -22.39
C GLY A 18 -45.81 16.34 -21.34
N ALA A 19 -45.13 15.28 -21.76
CA ALA A 19 -44.05 14.69 -20.99
C ALA A 19 -42.94 15.73 -20.92
N SER A 20 -42.86 16.50 -19.82
CA SER A 20 -41.63 17.19 -19.47
C SER A 20 -40.58 16.10 -19.25
N ALA A 21 -39.71 15.91 -20.24
CA ALA A 21 -38.44 15.26 -20.02
C ALA A 21 -37.74 16.06 -18.90
N MET A 22 -37.71 15.51 -17.69
CA MET A 22 -36.83 16.05 -16.66
C MET A 22 -35.43 15.90 -17.24
N ALA A 23 -34.75 17.02 -17.47
CA ALA A 23 -33.34 17.00 -17.84
C ALA A 23 -32.63 16.16 -16.78
N GLU A 24 -31.98 15.09 -17.22
CA GLU A 24 -31.23 14.20 -16.33
C GLU A 24 -30.19 15.06 -15.59
N GLU A 25 -30.22 15.07 -14.26
CA GLU A 25 -29.24 15.86 -13.52
C GLU A 25 -27.84 15.40 -13.93
N PRO A 26 -26.91 16.34 -14.23
CA PRO A 26 -25.59 15.97 -14.68
C PRO A 26 -24.91 15.11 -13.62
N ALA A 27 -24.22 14.06 -14.08
CA ALA A 27 -23.59 13.08 -13.20
C ALA A 27 -22.76 13.78 -12.09
N PRO A 28 -22.92 13.38 -10.81
CA PRO A 28 -22.13 13.87 -9.70
C PRO A 28 -20.62 13.94 -10.00
N LEU A 29 -19.99 15.05 -9.59
CA LEU A 29 -18.56 15.28 -9.71
C LEU A 29 -17.94 15.47 -8.34
N TRP A 30 -16.88 14.72 -8.06
CA TRP A 30 -16.12 14.84 -6.82
C TRP A 30 -14.66 15.18 -7.07
N VAL A 31 -14.01 15.80 -6.09
CA VAL A 31 -12.57 16.08 -6.11
C VAL A 31 -11.91 15.37 -4.93
N TYR A 32 -10.85 14.62 -5.19
CA TYR A 32 -10.01 14.04 -4.16
C TYR A 32 -9.00 15.09 -3.68
N ALA A 33 -9.10 15.44 -2.40
CA ALA A 33 -8.34 16.52 -1.78
C ALA A 33 -7.73 16.10 -0.43
N PRO A 34 -6.74 15.19 -0.41
CA PRO A 34 -6.05 14.79 0.82
C PRO A 34 -5.42 16.02 1.49
N THR A 35 -5.74 16.21 2.77
CA THR A 35 -5.44 17.45 3.51
C THR A 35 -5.00 17.12 4.93
N ASN A 36 -3.85 17.67 5.36
CA ASN A 36 -3.40 17.59 6.74
C ASN A 36 -4.05 18.72 7.56
N PHE A 37 -5.11 18.45 8.31
CA PHE A 37 -5.84 19.49 9.03
C PHE A 37 -5.06 20.12 10.21
N GLN A 38 -3.91 19.54 10.57
CA GLN A 38 -2.98 20.15 11.53
C GLN A 38 -2.12 21.26 10.90
N SER A 39 -2.01 21.29 9.57
CA SER A 39 -1.20 22.25 8.80
C SER A 39 -2.09 23.40 8.33
N GLU A 40 -1.86 24.61 8.84
CA GLU A 40 -2.60 25.81 8.40
C GLU A 40 -2.45 26.04 6.89
N GLN A 41 -1.26 25.79 6.34
CA GLN A 41 -1.01 25.94 4.91
C GLN A 41 -1.87 24.99 4.06
N ASP A 42 -1.99 23.72 4.46
CA ASP A 42 -2.80 22.74 3.72
C ASP A 42 -4.29 23.06 3.82
N VAL A 43 -4.73 23.55 4.99
CA VAL A 43 -6.10 24.02 5.19
C VAL A 43 -6.42 25.22 4.31
N GLN A 44 -5.52 26.20 4.21
CA GLN A 44 -5.70 27.36 3.32
C GLN A 44 -5.72 26.97 1.83
N ARG A 45 -4.89 26.00 1.43
CA ARG A 45 -4.95 25.43 0.07
C ARG A 45 -6.32 24.83 -0.22
N LEU A 46 -6.85 24.02 0.70
CA LEU A 46 -8.18 23.44 0.56
C LEU A 46 -9.27 24.53 0.50
N LEU A 47 -9.25 25.49 1.41
CA LEU A 47 -10.21 26.61 1.42
C LEU A 47 -10.18 27.45 0.13
N THR A 48 -9.03 27.52 -0.55
CA THR A 48 -8.91 28.16 -1.87
C THR A 48 -9.47 27.28 -2.99
N LEU A 49 -9.34 25.96 -2.87
CA LEU A 49 -9.84 24.99 -3.83
C LEU A 49 -11.38 24.89 -3.81
N LEU A 50 -12.00 24.93 -2.62
CA LEU A 50 -13.45 24.70 -2.49
C LEU A 50 -14.31 25.63 -3.38
N PRO A 51 -14.11 26.97 -3.40
CA PRO A 51 -14.89 27.84 -4.28
C PRO A 51 -14.68 27.55 -5.77
N ARG A 52 -13.45 27.18 -6.17
CA ARG A 52 -13.14 26.78 -7.56
C ARG A 52 -13.89 25.50 -7.94
N ALA A 53 -13.85 24.49 -7.08
CA ALA A 53 -14.57 23.24 -7.26
C ALA A 53 -16.08 23.48 -7.36
N ALA A 54 -16.66 24.26 -6.43
CA ALA A 54 -18.08 24.61 -6.47
C ALA A 54 -18.46 25.33 -7.78
N LYS A 55 -17.66 26.32 -8.23
CA LYS A 55 -17.89 27.04 -9.48
C LYS A 55 -17.77 26.13 -10.72
N ALA A 56 -16.88 25.15 -10.68
CA ALA A 56 -16.76 24.12 -11.72
C ALA A 56 -17.88 23.05 -11.63
N GLY A 57 -18.77 23.15 -10.63
CA GLY A 57 -19.93 22.30 -10.42
C GLY A 57 -19.61 20.97 -9.72
N TYR A 58 -18.49 20.85 -9.03
CA TYR A 58 -18.29 19.71 -8.13
C TYR A 58 -19.31 19.76 -6.99
N HIS A 59 -19.73 18.59 -6.51
CA HIS A 59 -20.74 18.44 -5.45
C HIS A 59 -20.16 17.78 -4.20
N GLY A 60 -18.98 17.16 -4.32
CA GLY A 60 -18.34 16.43 -3.23
C GLY A 60 -16.83 16.61 -3.23
N VAL A 61 -16.26 16.55 -2.03
CA VAL A 61 -14.84 16.69 -1.78
C VAL A 61 -14.43 15.52 -0.89
N VAL A 62 -13.69 14.59 -1.47
CA VAL A 62 -13.13 13.46 -0.72
C VAL A 62 -11.92 13.96 0.05
N ILE A 63 -11.97 13.90 1.37
CA ILE A 63 -10.89 14.31 2.26
C ILE A 63 -10.24 13.09 2.90
N ALA A 64 -8.91 13.08 2.92
CA ALA A 64 -8.12 12.08 3.61
C ALA A 64 -7.08 12.78 4.48
N ASP A 65 -6.91 12.31 5.71
CA ASP A 65 -5.89 12.79 6.65
C ASP A 65 -5.37 11.60 7.46
N SER A 66 -4.05 11.47 7.60
CA SER A 66 -3.42 10.46 8.47
C SER A 66 -3.89 10.57 9.92
N LYS A 67 -4.40 11.74 10.35
CA LYS A 67 -4.90 11.94 11.72
C LYS A 67 -6.27 11.30 11.94
N PHE A 68 -6.99 10.92 10.88
CA PHE A 68 -8.23 10.15 11.02
C PHE A 68 -7.99 8.78 11.64
N GLY A 69 -6.79 8.19 11.51
CA GLY A 69 -6.43 6.94 12.18
C GLY A 69 -6.33 7.05 13.70
N ARG A 70 -6.08 8.26 14.23
CA ARG A 70 -6.00 8.54 15.68
C ARG A 70 -6.31 10.01 15.95
N LEU A 71 -7.57 10.31 16.27
CA LEU A 71 -8.03 11.68 16.56
C LEU A 71 -7.81 12.09 18.02
N ALA A 72 -7.76 11.14 18.96
CA ALA A 72 -7.53 11.45 20.36
C ALA A 72 -6.20 12.22 20.56
N GLY A 73 -6.24 13.30 21.35
CA GLY A 73 -5.07 14.10 21.72
C GLY A 73 -4.57 15.08 20.64
N ARG A 74 -5.29 15.29 19.54
CA ARG A 74 -4.95 16.33 18.55
C ARG A 74 -5.09 17.75 19.15
N PRO A 75 -4.25 18.72 18.75
CA PRO A 75 -4.32 20.08 19.28
C PRO A 75 -5.64 20.77 18.90
N GLN A 76 -6.08 21.75 19.69
CA GLN A 76 -7.35 22.46 19.44
C GLN A 76 -7.41 23.14 18.06
N SER A 77 -6.25 23.56 17.52
CA SER A 77 -6.14 24.11 16.16
C SER A 77 -6.59 23.12 15.09
N TYR A 78 -6.32 21.82 15.27
CA TYR A 78 -6.76 20.77 14.35
C TYR A 78 -8.29 20.77 14.18
N TYR A 79 -9.01 20.74 15.30
CA TYR A 79 -10.47 20.70 15.30
C TYR A 79 -11.08 22.00 14.78
N ARG A 80 -10.47 23.15 15.09
CA ARG A 80 -10.88 24.45 14.53
C ARG A 80 -10.75 24.46 13.01
N ASN A 81 -9.63 23.97 12.48
CA ASN A 81 -9.38 23.91 11.05
C ASN A 81 -10.38 22.98 10.34
N LEU A 82 -10.65 21.81 10.92
CA LEU A 82 -11.66 20.88 10.40
C LEU A 82 -13.06 21.52 10.38
N GLN A 83 -13.44 22.22 11.46
CA GLN A 83 -14.71 22.95 11.52
C GLN A 83 -14.79 24.07 10.49
N GLN A 84 -13.70 24.83 10.29
CA GLN A 84 -13.64 25.90 9.29
C GLN A 84 -13.87 25.35 7.87
N VAL A 85 -13.22 24.25 7.51
CA VAL A 85 -13.40 23.58 6.21
C VAL A 85 -14.82 23.04 6.08
N ARG A 86 -15.38 22.42 7.14
CA ARG A 86 -16.78 21.96 7.16
C ARG A 86 -17.74 23.10 6.87
N GLN A 87 -17.59 24.24 7.54
CA GLN A 87 -18.46 25.40 7.33
C GLN A 87 -18.33 25.94 5.90
N ALA A 88 -17.11 26.10 5.40
CA ALA A 88 -16.89 26.57 4.03
C ALA A 88 -17.51 25.62 2.98
N ALA A 89 -17.40 24.31 3.19
CA ALA A 89 -18.04 23.33 2.32
C ALA A 89 -19.57 23.42 2.39
N GLU A 90 -20.15 23.57 3.57
CA GLU A 90 -21.60 23.76 3.76
C GLU A 90 -22.12 25.02 3.05
N ASP A 91 -21.42 26.15 3.22
CA ASP A 91 -21.76 27.44 2.58
C ASP A 91 -21.73 27.33 1.04
N LEU A 92 -20.81 26.51 0.51
CA LEU A 92 -20.65 26.23 -0.91
C LEU A 92 -21.51 25.06 -1.42
N LYS A 93 -22.29 24.42 -0.54
CA LYS A 93 -23.08 23.21 -0.84
C LYS A 93 -22.25 22.03 -1.36
N LEU A 94 -21.00 21.93 -0.91
CA LEU A 94 -20.11 20.81 -1.15
C LEU A 94 -20.22 19.80 -0.02
N GLU A 95 -20.38 18.53 -0.37
CA GLU A 95 -20.32 17.43 0.60
C GLU A 95 -18.88 17.08 0.93
N LEU A 96 -18.52 17.04 2.22
CA LEU A 96 -17.26 16.46 2.65
C LEU A 96 -17.42 14.94 2.83
N ILE A 97 -16.59 14.17 2.13
CA ILE A 97 -16.61 12.71 2.12
C ILE A 97 -15.31 12.20 2.76
N PRO A 98 -15.31 11.77 4.03
CA PRO A 98 -14.10 11.27 4.67
C PRO A 98 -13.67 9.91 4.14
N LEU A 99 -12.39 9.79 3.75
CA LEU A 99 -11.72 8.53 3.49
C LEU A 99 -11.30 7.89 4.82
N VAL A 100 -11.85 6.72 5.13
CA VAL A 100 -11.71 5.98 6.39
C VAL A 100 -11.28 4.55 6.12
N MET A 101 -11.06 3.78 7.19
CA MET A 101 -10.70 2.36 7.15
C MET A 101 -9.46 2.08 6.27
N PRO A 102 -8.29 2.65 6.62
CA PRO A 102 -7.09 2.54 5.81
C PRO A 102 -6.42 1.16 5.98
N ILE A 103 -6.96 0.11 5.37
CA ILE A 103 -6.46 -1.28 5.54
C ILE A 103 -5.15 -1.55 4.76
N GLY A 104 -4.98 -0.99 3.57
CA GLY A 104 -3.72 -1.13 2.82
C GLY A 104 -2.64 -0.18 3.35
N TYR A 105 -3.00 1.09 3.51
CA TYR A 105 -2.13 2.16 4.04
C TYR A 105 -2.35 2.40 5.54
N SER A 106 -2.12 1.37 6.35
CA SER A 106 -2.53 1.34 7.77
C SER A 106 -1.63 2.08 8.74
N ASN A 107 -0.49 2.65 8.33
CA ASN A 107 0.42 3.40 9.21
C ASN A 107 -0.35 4.38 10.12
N SER A 108 -1.36 5.07 9.59
CA SER A 108 -2.24 5.99 10.35
C SER A 108 -3.06 5.31 11.46
N LEU A 109 -3.62 4.13 11.21
CA LEU A 109 -4.38 3.34 12.17
C LEU A 109 -3.46 2.66 13.20
N LEU A 110 -2.31 2.19 12.75
CA LEU A 110 -1.30 1.47 13.54
C LEU A 110 -0.57 2.38 14.54
N GLN A 111 -0.79 3.70 14.52
CA GLN A 111 -0.38 4.62 15.59
C GLN A 111 -1.00 4.29 16.95
N ASN A 112 -2.12 3.56 16.97
CA ASN A 112 -2.80 3.17 18.20
C ASN A 112 -2.23 1.87 18.77
N ASP A 113 -1.97 0.90 17.90
CA ASP A 113 -1.28 -0.34 18.25
C ASP A 113 -0.54 -0.91 17.02
N PRO A 114 0.80 -0.87 17.02
CA PRO A 114 1.57 -1.34 15.88
C PRO A 114 1.62 -2.87 15.76
N ASN A 115 1.19 -3.62 16.78
CA ASN A 115 1.08 -5.08 16.73
C ASN A 115 -0.08 -5.56 15.83
N LEU A 116 -0.94 -4.66 15.38
CA LEU A 116 -2.04 -4.99 14.48
C LEU A 116 -1.63 -5.04 13.00
N ALA A 117 -0.36 -4.80 12.68
CA ALA A 117 0.19 -4.93 11.33
C ALA A 117 0.13 -6.37 10.81
N ALA A 118 -0.07 -6.56 9.51
CA ALA A 118 -0.02 -7.88 8.88
C ALA A 118 1.36 -8.53 9.13
N GLY A 119 1.36 -9.73 9.72
CA GLY A 119 2.58 -10.42 10.13
C GLY A 119 2.93 -11.55 9.17
N LEU A 120 4.12 -11.51 8.57
CA LEU A 120 4.73 -12.62 7.85
C LEU A 120 5.34 -13.60 8.86
N PRO A 121 5.21 -14.92 8.67
CA PRO A 121 5.72 -15.88 9.64
C PRO A 121 7.25 -15.99 9.53
N VAL A 122 7.88 -16.09 10.68
CA VAL A 122 9.21 -16.67 10.84
C VAL A 122 9.05 -18.01 11.55
N LYS A 123 9.54 -19.08 10.95
CA LYS A 123 9.37 -20.43 11.48
C LYS A 123 10.72 -21.02 11.78
N ASN A 124 10.88 -21.55 12.98
CA ASN A 124 12.04 -22.35 13.32
C ASN A 124 13.38 -21.61 13.10
N CYS A 125 13.43 -20.33 13.46
CA CYS A 125 14.67 -19.56 13.48
C CYS A 125 15.53 -20.02 14.65
N GLU A 126 16.78 -20.40 14.36
CA GLU A 126 17.69 -20.93 15.37
C GLU A 126 18.38 -19.78 16.11
N LEU A 127 18.12 -19.66 17.42
CA LEU A 127 18.83 -18.70 18.28
C LEU A 127 19.76 -19.45 19.25
N LEU A 128 20.99 -18.97 19.39
CA LEU A 128 21.96 -19.51 20.34
C LEU A 128 21.94 -18.71 21.63
N VAL A 129 21.84 -19.40 22.76
CA VAL A 129 21.88 -18.76 24.09
C VAL A 129 23.32 -18.50 24.49
N GLN A 130 23.67 -17.24 24.71
CA GLN A 130 24.96 -16.80 25.24
C GLN A 130 24.74 -15.73 26.31
N ASN A 131 25.34 -15.92 27.49
CA ASN A 131 25.33 -14.97 28.61
C ASN A 131 23.90 -14.52 29.00
N GLY A 132 22.95 -15.46 29.01
CA GLY A 132 21.55 -15.18 29.38
C GLY A 132 20.72 -14.51 28.28
N VAL A 133 21.22 -14.45 27.05
CA VAL A 133 20.51 -13.90 25.89
C VAL A 133 20.53 -14.91 24.75
N ALA A 134 19.39 -15.12 24.11
CA ALA A 134 19.29 -15.83 22.84
C ALA A 134 19.26 -14.83 21.68
N SER A 135 20.18 -14.99 20.74
CA SER A 135 20.27 -14.23 19.49
C SER A 135 20.71 -15.17 18.36
N LEU A 136 20.65 -14.72 17.11
CA LEU A 136 21.30 -15.44 16.04
C LEU A 136 22.79 -15.59 16.37
N ALA A 137 23.33 -16.79 16.12
CA ALA A 137 24.78 -16.95 16.07
C ALA A 137 25.36 -16.08 14.95
N ASP A 138 26.65 -15.77 15.00
CA ASP A 138 27.34 -14.97 13.99
C ASP A 138 26.92 -15.39 12.57
N SER A 139 26.11 -14.54 11.93
CA SER A 139 25.49 -14.87 10.65
C SER A 139 26.46 -14.51 9.53
N PRO A 140 26.99 -15.49 8.78
CA PRO A 140 27.92 -15.21 7.70
C PRO A 140 27.25 -14.37 6.62
N ASN A 141 28.03 -13.57 5.91
CA ASN A 141 27.53 -12.91 4.72
C ASN A 141 27.21 -13.96 3.65
N LEU A 142 25.95 -14.06 3.24
CA LEU A 142 25.47 -14.98 2.21
C LEU A 142 25.84 -14.55 0.78
N LEU A 143 26.47 -13.39 0.62
CA LEU A 143 27.01 -12.87 -0.64
C LEU A 143 28.54 -12.92 -0.60
N PRO A 144 29.17 -14.05 -0.98
CA PRO A 144 30.61 -14.11 -1.11
C PRO A 144 31.08 -13.12 -2.18
N GLY A 145 32.13 -12.35 -1.89
CA GLY A 145 32.61 -11.26 -2.77
C GLY A 145 31.77 -9.99 -2.70
N GLY A 146 30.96 -9.82 -1.64
CA GLY A 146 30.21 -8.59 -1.40
C GLY A 146 31.08 -7.35 -1.10
N ASP A 147 32.35 -7.56 -0.75
CA ASP A 147 33.40 -6.55 -0.61
C ASP A 147 33.93 -6.03 -1.96
N LEU A 148 33.65 -6.74 -3.06
CA LEU A 148 33.97 -6.32 -4.43
C LEU A 148 35.48 -6.09 -4.70
N GLU A 149 36.36 -6.74 -3.95
CA GLU A 149 37.82 -6.50 -4.00
C GLU A 149 38.53 -7.21 -5.16
N THR A 150 37.97 -8.32 -5.63
CA THR A 150 38.67 -9.22 -6.56
C THR A 150 37.93 -9.30 -7.89
N ALA A 151 38.55 -8.80 -8.96
CA ALA A 151 38.07 -9.02 -10.32
C ALA A 151 38.11 -10.51 -10.67
N GLY A 152 37.00 -11.06 -11.18
CA GLY A 152 37.00 -12.36 -11.86
C GLY A 152 37.12 -12.20 -13.37
N LYS A 153 37.03 -13.31 -14.12
CA LYS A 153 37.23 -13.31 -15.59
C LYS A 153 36.16 -12.51 -16.36
N ALA A 154 34.91 -12.56 -15.90
CA ALA A 154 33.77 -11.94 -16.58
C ALA A 154 32.88 -11.10 -15.64
N VAL A 155 33.05 -11.25 -14.32
CA VAL A 155 32.33 -10.57 -13.24
C VAL A 155 33.25 -10.55 -12.01
N PRO A 156 33.03 -9.71 -10.99
CA PRO A 156 33.74 -9.80 -9.72
C PRO A 156 33.62 -11.21 -9.10
N THR A 157 34.69 -11.66 -8.45
CA THR A 157 34.73 -12.99 -7.84
C THR A 157 33.61 -13.14 -6.82
N GLY A 158 32.94 -14.31 -6.82
CA GLY A 158 31.82 -14.59 -5.92
C GLY A 158 30.45 -14.26 -6.51
N TRP A 159 30.36 -13.43 -7.55
CA TRP A 159 29.10 -13.08 -8.23
C TRP A 159 28.81 -13.95 -9.45
N ASP A 160 27.53 -14.08 -9.80
CA ASP A 160 27.10 -14.91 -10.94
C ASP A 160 26.90 -14.08 -12.22
N PHE A 161 26.60 -12.79 -12.06
CA PHE A 161 26.24 -11.91 -13.17
C PHE A 161 26.52 -10.44 -12.86
N VAL A 162 27.03 -9.71 -13.85
CA VAL A 162 27.07 -8.24 -13.88
C VAL A 162 26.77 -7.78 -15.30
N ASP A 163 25.81 -6.85 -15.47
CA ASP A 163 25.56 -6.24 -16.77
C ASP A 163 26.81 -5.49 -17.25
N GLN A 164 27.31 -5.81 -18.44
CA GLN A 164 28.38 -5.07 -19.13
C GLN A 164 29.66 -4.87 -18.30
N PHE A 165 30.12 -5.93 -17.63
CA PHE A 165 31.38 -5.88 -16.90
C PHE A 165 32.57 -5.62 -17.84
N GLY A 166 33.39 -4.62 -17.51
CA GLY A 166 34.52 -4.14 -18.33
C GLY A 166 34.19 -2.97 -19.27
N SER A 167 32.92 -2.57 -19.36
CA SER A 167 32.51 -1.31 -20.00
C SER A 167 31.62 -0.50 -19.06
N GLY A 168 30.31 -0.70 -19.10
CA GLY A 168 29.33 0.04 -18.31
C GLY A 168 29.32 -0.30 -16.82
N SER A 169 29.92 -1.43 -16.43
CA SER A 169 30.16 -1.79 -15.03
C SER A 169 31.63 -2.18 -14.84
N GLN A 170 32.32 -1.65 -13.82
CA GLN A 170 33.73 -1.98 -13.60
C GLN A 170 34.14 -1.75 -12.14
N LEU A 171 35.16 -2.48 -11.69
CA LEU A 171 35.77 -2.18 -10.39
C LEU A 171 36.54 -0.86 -10.45
N ASP A 172 36.28 0.01 -9.48
CA ASP A 172 36.90 1.33 -9.34
C ASP A 172 37.80 1.32 -8.10
N ARG A 173 39.09 1.59 -8.31
CA ARG A 173 40.12 1.61 -7.25
C ARG A 173 40.33 3.00 -6.66
N GLN A 174 39.76 4.04 -7.27
CA GLN A 174 39.89 5.41 -6.81
C GLN A 174 38.73 5.78 -5.90
N GLU A 175 37.50 5.53 -6.36
CA GLU A 175 36.29 5.77 -5.60
C GLU A 175 35.80 4.46 -4.97
N LYS A 176 35.94 4.33 -3.66
CA LYS A 176 35.55 3.15 -2.89
C LYS A 176 35.17 3.55 -1.46
N HIS A 177 34.31 2.76 -0.83
CA HIS A 177 33.94 2.98 0.56
C HIS A 177 34.97 2.34 1.50
N ALA A 178 35.37 1.10 1.22
CA ALA A 178 36.38 0.36 1.98
C ALA A 178 37.35 -0.39 1.04
N GLY A 179 38.37 -1.02 1.63
CA GLY A 179 39.34 -1.88 0.96
C GLY A 179 40.04 -1.29 -0.27
N ASP A 180 40.14 -2.07 -1.35
CA ASP A 180 40.90 -1.78 -2.57
C ASP A 180 40.03 -1.38 -3.77
N SER A 181 38.77 -1.78 -3.83
CA SER A 181 37.83 -1.35 -4.90
C SER A 181 36.35 -1.41 -4.57
N SER A 182 35.55 -0.60 -5.27
CA SER A 182 34.08 -0.72 -5.33
C SER A 182 33.59 -1.07 -6.73
N LEU A 183 32.32 -1.45 -6.91
CA LEU A 183 31.73 -1.61 -8.24
C LEU A 183 31.05 -0.32 -8.70
N ARG A 184 31.60 0.28 -9.75
CA ARG A 184 31.00 1.42 -10.45
C ARG A 184 30.08 0.95 -11.56
N LEU A 185 28.84 1.45 -11.55
CA LEU A 185 27.81 1.31 -12.57
C LEU A 185 27.63 2.66 -13.27
N GLY A 186 27.67 2.68 -14.59
CA GLY A 186 27.59 3.92 -15.37
C GLY A 186 27.29 3.69 -16.84
N ASP A 187 27.64 4.69 -17.65
CA ASP A 187 27.43 4.71 -19.10
C ASP A 187 25.97 4.36 -19.47
N PHE A 188 25.04 4.89 -18.68
CA PHE A 188 23.61 4.75 -18.92
C PHE A 188 23.21 5.54 -20.16
N THR A 189 22.30 4.98 -20.95
CA THR A 189 21.65 5.69 -22.05
C THR A 189 20.15 5.40 -22.04
N PRO A 190 19.30 6.26 -22.64
CA PRO A 190 17.87 5.98 -22.76
C PRO A 190 17.53 4.64 -23.43
N GLN A 191 18.40 4.14 -24.32
CA GLN A 191 18.24 2.86 -25.02
C GLN A 191 18.80 1.67 -24.24
N ASP A 192 19.76 1.93 -23.34
CA ASP A 192 20.44 0.93 -22.52
C ASP A 192 20.74 1.49 -21.12
N GLY A 193 19.75 1.37 -20.24
CA GLY A 193 19.79 1.91 -18.88
C GLY A 193 20.05 0.88 -17.78
N ARG A 194 20.34 -0.38 -18.14
CA ARG A 194 20.42 -1.48 -17.17
C ARG A 194 21.85 -1.71 -16.72
N ARG A 195 22.11 -1.52 -15.42
CA ARG A 195 23.38 -1.93 -14.79
C ARG A 195 23.07 -2.60 -13.48
N ARG A 196 23.21 -3.93 -13.45
CA ARG A 196 22.85 -4.75 -12.29
C ARG A 196 23.91 -5.80 -12.03
N ILE A 197 24.00 -6.20 -10.77
CA ILE A 197 24.78 -7.34 -10.30
C ILE A 197 23.81 -8.37 -9.71
N ALA A 198 24.12 -9.66 -9.86
CA ALA A 198 23.26 -10.71 -9.34
C ALA A 198 23.99 -11.93 -8.78
N LYS A 199 23.38 -12.51 -7.74
CA LYS A 199 23.84 -13.73 -7.09
C LYS A 199 22.66 -14.64 -6.74
N LYS A 200 22.77 -15.91 -7.09
CA LYS A 200 21.87 -16.95 -6.59
C LYS A 200 22.28 -17.34 -5.16
N VAL A 201 21.33 -17.27 -4.23
CA VAL A 201 21.55 -17.50 -2.80
C VAL A 201 20.53 -18.50 -2.27
N ARG A 202 21.00 -19.45 -1.45
CA ARG A 202 20.14 -20.37 -0.70
C ARG A 202 19.69 -19.70 0.61
N LEU A 203 18.43 -19.88 0.94
CA LEU A 203 17.78 -19.34 2.13
C LEU A 203 17.06 -20.44 2.90
N GLN A 204 16.83 -20.21 4.18
CA GLN A 204 15.86 -20.95 4.98
C GLN A 204 14.46 -20.38 4.70
N PRO A 205 13.46 -21.21 4.37
CA PRO A 205 12.07 -20.75 4.20
C PRO A 205 11.48 -20.22 5.49
N PHE A 206 10.73 -19.13 5.41
CA PHE A 206 10.11 -18.40 6.52
C PHE A 206 11.15 -17.87 7.50
N HIS A 207 12.20 -17.23 7.00
CA HIS A 207 13.20 -16.53 7.80
C HIS A 207 13.31 -15.08 7.34
N GLN A 208 13.82 -14.23 8.23
CA GLN A 208 14.09 -12.83 7.93
C GLN A 208 15.52 -12.65 7.45
N TYR A 209 15.67 -11.87 6.39
CA TYR A 209 16.97 -11.53 5.81
C TYR A 209 17.11 -10.04 5.68
N ARG A 210 18.29 -9.54 6.04
CA ARG A 210 18.69 -8.15 5.94
C ARG A 210 19.75 -8.01 4.88
N LEU A 211 19.49 -7.16 3.90
CA LEU A 211 20.53 -6.64 3.01
C LEU A 211 21.07 -5.33 3.59
N THR A 212 22.38 -5.18 3.64
CA THR A 212 23.03 -3.86 3.75
C THR A 212 23.98 -3.62 2.59
N VAL A 213 24.04 -2.39 2.10
CA VAL A 213 24.93 -1.99 1.00
C VAL A 213 25.31 -0.53 1.17
N TRP A 214 26.56 -0.17 0.87
CA TRP A 214 26.96 1.23 0.74
C TRP A 214 26.81 1.68 -0.69
N ILE A 215 26.19 2.86 -0.88
CA ILE A 215 25.90 3.41 -2.19
C ILE A 215 26.31 4.88 -2.25
N LYS A 216 27.08 5.24 -3.27
CA LYS A 216 27.34 6.62 -3.69
C LYS A 216 26.72 6.84 -5.06
N THR A 217 26.17 8.03 -5.32
CA THR A 217 25.64 8.38 -6.63
C THR A 217 26.08 9.78 -7.06
N GLU A 218 26.24 9.95 -8.37
CA GLU A 218 26.51 11.22 -9.03
C GLU A 218 25.54 11.39 -10.20
N ASP A 219 24.62 12.34 -10.08
CA ASP A 219 23.66 12.75 -11.11
C ASP A 219 22.90 11.58 -11.77
N LEU A 220 22.51 10.58 -10.96
CA LEU A 220 21.69 9.46 -11.42
C LEU A 220 20.31 9.96 -11.87
N ARG A 221 19.96 9.71 -13.14
CA ARG A 221 18.66 10.06 -13.73
C ARG A 221 17.99 8.83 -14.34
N GLY A 222 16.66 8.88 -14.48
CA GLY A 222 15.86 7.88 -15.20
C GLY A 222 15.17 6.87 -14.30
N SER A 223 15.91 6.20 -13.42
CA SER A 223 15.35 5.27 -12.43
C SER A 223 16.13 5.27 -11.12
N GLU A 224 15.49 4.74 -10.08
CA GLU A 224 16.11 4.48 -8.78
C GLU A 224 16.96 3.21 -8.80
N PHE A 225 17.89 3.12 -7.83
CA PHE A 225 18.61 1.89 -7.54
C PHE A 225 17.71 0.94 -6.72
N ARG A 226 17.65 -0.34 -7.11
CA ARG A 226 16.74 -1.34 -6.55
C ARG A 226 17.46 -2.58 -6.02
N PHE A 227 16.84 -3.19 -5.01
CA PHE A 227 17.13 -4.53 -4.53
C PHE A 227 15.94 -5.44 -4.83
N LEU A 228 16.15 -6.52 -5.58
CA LEU A 228 15.10 -7.46 -5.96
C LEU A 228 15.54 -8.90 -5.62
N PRO A 229 15.08 -9.47 -4.50
CA PRO A 229 15.20 -10.91 -4.24
C PRO A 229 14.12 -11.65 -5.04
N ILE A 230 14.51 -12.28 -6.14
CA ILE A 230 13.61 -12.98 -7.08
C ILE A 230 13.62 -14.48 -6.75
N PRO A 231 12.50 -15.10 -6.32
CA PRO A 231 12.45 -16.54 -6.14
C PRO A 231 12.65 -17.28 -7.46
N VAL A 232 13.49 -18.32 -7.46
CA VAL A 232 13.88 -19.03 -8.70
C VAL A 232 12.71 -19.85 -9.30
N ASP A 233 11.86 -20.43 -8.45
CA ASP A 233 10.76 -21.32 -8.86
C ASP A 233 9.38 -20.77 -8.45
N SER A 234 9.11 -19.50 -8.75
CA SER A 234 7.85 -18.84 -8.37
C SER A 234 7.25 -17.99 -9.47
N LYS A 235 5.92 -17.91 -9.48
CA LYS A 235 5.18 -16.88 -10.23
C LYS A 235 5.22 -15.52 -9.53
N ARG A 236 5.64 -15.47 -8.26
CA ARG A 236 5.85 -14.22 -7.52
C ARG A 236 7.14 -13.55 -8.03
N PRO A 237 7.08 -12.29 -8.48
CA PRO A 237 8.20 -11.69 -9.18
C PRO A 237 9.38 -11.35 -8.26
N PHE A 238 9.13 -10.98 -7.00
CA PHE A 238 10.17 -10.70 -6.00
C PHE A 238 9.58 -10.65 -4.57
N LEU A 239 10.46 -10.73 -3.56
CA LEU A 239 10.10 -10.81 -2.13
C LEU A 239 10.30 -9.51 -1.34
N SER A 240 10.89 -8.48 -1.95
CA SER A 240 11.03 -7.16 -1.34
C SER A 240 10.54 -6.09 -2.29
N HIS A 241 9.62 -5.26 -1.82
CA HIS A 241 9.05 -4.15 -2.57
C HIS A 241 9.44 -2.79 -1.98
N ALA A 242 10.35 -2.77 -1.00
CA ALA A 242 10.80 -1.56 -0.35
C ALA A 242 11.70 -0.73 -1.28
N ASN A 243 11.57 0.57 -1.19
CA ASN A 243 12.49 1.51 -1.82
C ASN A 243 13.70 1.72 -0.89
N LEU A 244 14.91 1.58 -1.42
CA LEU A 244 16.13 1.90 -0.67
C LEU A 244 16.29 3.41 -0.44
N GLY A 245 15.56 4.25 -1.19
CA GLY A 245 15.56 5.70 -1.02
C GLY A 245 16.81 6.40 -1.56
N VAL A 246 17.56 5.73 -2.44
CA VAL A 246 18.78 6.25 -3.07
C VAL A 246 18.48 7.54 -3.83
N LYS A 247 19.26 8.58 -3.55
CA LYS A 247 19.10 9.91 -4.13
C LYS A 247 19.86 10.03 -5.46
N PRO A 248 19.46 10.95 -6.35
CA PRO A 248 20.18 11.22 -7.60
C PRO A 248 21.67 11.50 -7.40
N THR A 249 22.00 12.25 -6.34
CA THR A 249 23.38 12.53 -5.92
C THR A 249 23.44 12.39 -4.41
N GLN A 250 24.34 11.55 -3.91
CA GLN A 250 24.60 11.37 -2.48
C GLN A 250 26.04 10.90 -2.25
N PRO A 251 26.65 11.24 -1.09
CA PRO A 251 27.87 10.60 -0.66
C PRO A 251 27.62 9.11 -0.37
N TRP A 252 28.69 8.37 -0.09
CA TRP A 252 28.58 7.01 0.45
C TRP A 252 27.60 6.98 1.61
N THR A 253 26.47 6.31 1.39
CA THR A 253 25.40 6.19 2.36
C THR A 253 25.05 4.72 2.49
N ARG A 254 24.91 4.25 3.74
CA ARG A 254 24.49 2.88 4.00
C ARG A 254 22.99 2.77 3.82
N HIS A 255 22.57 1.86 2.94
CA HIS A 255 21.19 1.48 2.76
C HIS A 255 20.94 0.10 3.37
N ARG A 256 19.70 -0.12 3.80
CA ARG A 256 19.27 -1.39 4.38
C ARG A 256 17.82 -1.68 4.01
N VAL A 257 17.53 -2.96 3.86
CA VAL A 257 16.18 -3.48 3.65
C VAL A 257 16.07 -4.86 4.28
N ILE A 258 14.91 -5.16 4.84
CA ILE A 258 14.57 -6.49 5.35
C ILE A 258 13.51 -7.11 4.44
N PHE A 259 13.62 -8.42 4.22
CA PHE A 259 12.59 -9.21 3.56
C PHE A 259 12.42 -10.56 4.25
N ASN A 260 11.29 -11.21 4.01
CA ASN A 260 11.05 -12.59 4.44
C ASN A 260 11.20 -13.53 3.24
N SER A 261 11.86 -14.67 3.41
CA SER A 261 12.01 -15.67 2.35
C SER A 261 10.69 -16.35 1.95
N LEU A 262 9.64 -16.24 2.77
CA LEU A 262 8.39 -16.98 2.64
C LEU A 262 8.68 -18.48 2.43
N GLU A 263 7.91 -19.18 1.60
CA GLU A 263 8.15 -20.60 1.32
C GLU A 263 9.44 -20.91 0.52
N HIS A 264 10.21 -19.90 0.11
CA HIS A 264 11.29 -20.07 -0.87
C HIS A 264 12.63 -20.45 -0.24
N LYS A 265 13.31 -21.42 -0.85
CA LYS A 265 14.64 -21.93 -0.46
C LYS A 265 15.79 -21.32 -1.23
N GLU A 266 15.50 -20.65 -2.34
CA GLU A 266 16.49 -20.08 -3.23
C GLU A 266 15.93 -18.81 -3.88
N VAL A 267 16.77 -17.78 -3.93
CA VAL A 267 16.48 -16.52 -4.61
C VAL A 267 17.66 -16.11 -5.49
N LEU A 268 17.37 -15.43 -6.58
CA LEU A 268 18.32 -14.62 -7.32
C LEU A 268 18.24 -13.19 -6.78
N ILE A 269 19.28 -12.78 -6.06
CA ILE A 269 19.44 -11.42 -5.58
C ILE A 269 19.91 -10.55 -6.74
N TYR A 270 19.12 -9.56 -7.14
CA TYR A 270 19.57 -8.48 -8.02
C TYR A 270 19.73 -7.17 -7.25
N LEU A 271 20.79 -6.44 -7.57
CA LEU A 271 21.05 -5.07 -7.14
C LEU A 271 21.43 -4.21 -8.34
N GLY A 272 20.84 -3.03 -8.50
CA GLY A 272 21.21 -2.15 -9.60
C GLY A 272 20.14 -1.20 -10.10
N VAL A 273 20.36 -0.69 -11.31
CA VAL A 273 19.53 0.29 -12.02
C VAL A 273 18.91 -0.37 -13.25
N TRP A 274 17.62 -0.14 -13.51
CA TRP A 274 16.89 -0.78 -14.63
C TRP A 274 16.64 0.15 -15.82
N GLU A 275 16.40 1.43 -15.58
CA GLU A 275 16.03 2.42 -16.61
C GLU A 275 16.86 3.70 -16.42
N GLY A 276 18.16 3.53 -16.11
CA GLY A 276 19.09 4.64 -15.99
C GLY A 276 19.19 5.41 -17.30
N LYS A 277 19.26 6.74 -17.22
CA LYS A 277 19.44 7.63 -18.38
C LYS A 277 20.81 8.29 -18.41
N SER A 278 21.38 8.56 -17.24
CA SER A 278 22.70 9.18 -17.06
C SER A 278 23.16 9.02 -15.60
N GLY A 279 24.41 9.42 -15.34
CA GLY A 279 25.00 9.46 -14.01
C GLY A 279 25.90 8.27 -13.71
N LYS A 280 26.34 8.17 -12.46
CA LYS A 280 27.15 7.07 -11.94
C LYS A 280 26.62 6.61 -10.60
N VAL A 281 26.78 5.33 -10.34
CA VAL A 281 26.50 4.70 -9.04
C VAL A 281 27.72 3.89 -8.66
N TRP A 282 28.19 4.03 -7.44
CA TRP A 282 29.16 3.11 -6.86
C TRP A 282 28.47 2.32 -5.76
N ILE A 283 28.72 1.01 -5.74
CA ILE A 283 28.24 0.11 -4.69
C ILE A 283 29.40 -0.63 -4.07
N ASP A 284 29.33 -0.81 -2.76
CA ASP A 284 30.38 -1.42 -1.95
C ASP A 284 29.80 -2.11 -0.72
N ASP A 285 30.58 -3.00 -0.10
CA ASP A 285 30.29 -3.64 1.19
C ASP A 285 28.87 -4.27 1.27
N ILE A 286 28.53 -5.08 0.27
CA ILE A 286 27.23 -5.74 0.14
C ILE A 286 27.16 -6.93 1.09
N ARG A 287 26.21 -6.90 2.02
CA ARG A 287 25.97 -7.99 2.97
C ARG A 287 24.53 -8.44 2.91
N LEU A 288 24.33 -9.76 2.91
CA LEU A 288 23.05 -10.40 3.13
C LEU A 288 23.20 -11.34 4.33
N GLU A 289 22.47 -11.08 5.39
CA GLU A 289 22.55 -11.84 6.64
C GLU A 289 21.14 -12.20 7.13
N GLU A 290 21.03 -13.33 7.81
CA GLU A 290 19.82 -13.65 8.56
C GLU A 290 19.70 -12.69 9.75
N VAL A 291 18.47 -12.26 10.07
CA VAL A 291 18.17 -11.44 11.25
C VAL A 291 16.95 -11.99 11.98
N ALA A 292 16.78 -11.65 13.26
CA ALA A 292 15.64 -12.14 14.03
C ALA A 292 15.01 -11.05 14.91
N GLY A 293 13.69 -11.03 15.02
CA GLY A 293 12.96 -10.17 15.98
C GLY A 293 12.73 -8.72 15.52
N VAL A 294 13.29 -8.29 14.39
CA VAL A 294 13.06 -6.94 13.84
C VAL A 294 11.62 -6.83 13.33
N ASN A 295 10.96 -5.72 13.62
CA ASN A 295 9.55 -5.49 13.31
C ASN A 295 8.62 -6.63 13.75
N MET A 296 8.97 -7.30 14.86
CA MET A 296 8.19 -8.42 15.39
C MET A 296 6.82 -7.95 15.89
N VAL A 297 5.77 -8.61 15.42
CA VAL A 297 4.38 -8.35 15.83
C VAL A 297 3.91 -9.41 16.84
N ARG A 298 3.23 -8.97 17.90
CA ARG A 298 2.74 -9.81 19.00
C ARG A 298 1.23 -9.61 19.18
N ARG A 299 0.43 -10.59 18.77
CA ARG A 299 -1.03 -10.64 19.01
C ARG A 299 -1.54 -12.08 18.96
N SER A 300 -2.81 -12.31 19.27
CA SER A 300 -3.43 -13.66 19.31
C SER A 300 -3.19 -14.49 18.04
N GLY A 301 -3.23 -13.85 16.87
CA GLY A 301 -2.97 -14.47 15.57
C GLY A 301 -1.51 -14.54 15.12
N CYS A 302 -0.60 -14.00 15.92
CA CYS A 302 0.84 -13.99 15.69
C CYS A 302 1.58 -14.42 16.96
N PRO A 303 1.44 -15.68 17.39
CA PRO A 303 2.07 -16.16 18.61
C PRO A 303 3.60 -16.25 18.48
N LEU A 304 4.26 -16.20 19.63
CA LEU A 304 5.66 -16.55 19.81
C LEU A 304 5.76 -17.98 20.33
N HIS A 305 6.58 -18.81 19.71
CA HIS A 305 6.93 -20.13 20.18
C HIS A 305 8.43 -20.26 20.32
N VAL A 306 8.89 -20.61 21.52
CA VAL A 306 10.30 -20.88 21.83
C VAL A 306 10.40 -22.34 22.27
N ARG A 307 11.18 -23.15 21.55
CA ARG A 307 11.36 -24.58 21.81
C ARG A 307 12.83 -24.93 21.90
N CYS A 308 13.16 -26.05 22.52
CA CYS A 308 14.48 -26.64 22.32
C CYS A 308 14.64 -27.10 20.87
N PHE A 309 15.89 -27.29 20.44
CA PHE A 309 16.21 -27.58 19.05
C PHE A 309 15.57 -28.87 18.50
N ASP A 310 15.42 -29.91 19.33
CA ASP A 310 14.75 -31.17 18.95
C ASP A 310 13.21 -31.12 19.07
N GLY A 311 12.66 -29.99 19.54
CA GLY A 311 11.23 -29.77 19.69
C GLY A 311 10.55 -30.50 20.87
N SER A 312 11.30 -31.23 21.70
CA SER A 312 10.76 -32.01 22.82
C SER A 312 10.23 -31.16 23.98
N VAL A 313 10.73 -29.94 24.13
CA VAL A 313 10.37 -28.98 25.18
C VAL A 313 9.94 -27.67 24.55
N THR A 314 8.78 -27.17 24.97
CA THR A 314 8.36 -25.79 24.73
C THR A 314 8.61 -24.97 25.99
N TYR A 315 9.30 -23.85 25.83
CA TYR A 315 9.61 -22.92 26.91
C TYR A 315 8.49 -21.90 27.10
N GLU A 316 8.35 -21.41 28.32
CA GLU A 316 7.26 -20.55 28.77
C GLU A 316 7.76 -19.11 28.99
N GLU A 317 7.08 -18.13 28.37
CA GLU A 317 7.30 -16.71 28.62
C GLU A 317 7.02 -16.37 30.09
N GLY A 318 7.86 -15.53 30.69
CA GLY A 318 7.81 -15.15 32.11
C GLY A 318 8.44 -16.18 33.06
N ARG A 319 8.61 -17.43 32.62
CA ARG A 319 9.26 -18.51 33.40
C ARG A 319 10.66 -18.82 32.91
N ASP A 320 10.82 -19.08 31.61
CA ASP A 320 12.10 -19.47 31.00
C ASP A 320 12.77 -18.32 30.24
N PHE A 321 11.99 -17.36 29.75
CA PHE A 321 12.47 -16.18 29.04
C PHE A 321 11.54 -14.99 29.30
N GLU A 322 12.08 -13.78 29.25
CA GLU A 322 11.31 -12.55 29.38
C GLU A 322 10.46 -12.30 28.13
N ARG A 323 9.40 -11.50 28.25
CA ARG A 323 8.59 -11.09 27.10
C ARG A 323 9.48 -10.47 26.01
N TRP A 324 9.54 -11.13 24.86
CA TRP A 324 10.33 -10.66 23.72
C TRP A 324 9.47 -9.81 22.80
N GLU A 325 9.89 -8.57 22.60
CA GLU A 325 9.21 -7.56 21.78
C GLU A 325 10.25 -6.72 21.05
N ASP A 326 9.85 -6.15 19.92
CA ASP A 326 10.61 -5.08 19.29
C ASP A 326 10.19 -3.73 19.87
N PRO A 327 11.05 -3.07 20.66
CA PRO A 327 10.72 -1.79 21.27
C PRO A 327 10.57 -0.65 20.26
N GLN A 328 11.03 -0.82 19.01
CA GLN A 328 10.96 0.17 17.94
C GLN A 328 9.83 -0.07 16.94
N LEU A 329 9.09 -1.17 17.08
CA LEU A 329 7.94 -1.50 16.25
C LEU A 329 6.96 -0.32 16.15
N GLY A 330 6.75 0.17 14.93
CA GLY A 330 5.74 1.16 14.59
C GLY A 330 5.85 2.48 15.35
N ARG A 331 7.06 2.88 15.74
CA ARG A 331 7.29 4.15 16.44
C ARG A 331 8.52 4.94 15.98
N VAL A 332 9.15 4.52 14.88
CA VAL A 332 10.37 5.15 14.36
C VAL A 332 10.14 5.64 12.93
N PRO A 333 10.33 6.95 12.65
CA PRO A 333 10.73 8.00 13.58
C PRO A 333 9.59 8.54 14.46
N TYR A 334 8.34 8.11 14.23
CA TYR A 334 7.18 8.46 15.04
C TYR A 334 6.15 7.33 15.01
N LEU A 335 5.13 7.44 15.88
CA LEU A 335 4.06 6.44 15.98
C LEU A 335 3.42 6.19 14.60
N GLY A 336 3.19 4.91 14.30
CA GLY A 336 2.67 4.42 13.02
C GLY A 336 3.72 4.17 11.94
N GLU A 337 4.97 4.60 12.14
CA GLU A 337 6.06 4.39 11.20
C GLU A 337 7.03 3.30 11.66
N TYR A 338 7.53 2.56 10.68
CA TYR A 338 8.40 1.41 10.86
C TYR A 338 9.71 1.68 10.13
N ASP A 339 10.81 1.16 10.68
CA ASP A 339 12.12 1.20 10.06
C ASP A 339 12.72 -0.21 9.98
N ASP A 340 13.72 -0.37 9.11
CA ASP A 340 14.48 -1.63 8.97
C ASP A 340 15.92 -1.47 9.51
N SER A 341 16.23 -0.31 10.09
CA SER A 341 17.59 0.17 10.36
C SER A 341 18.09 -0.15 11.76
N HIS A 342 17.18 -0.40 12.70
CA HIS A 342 17.55 -0.70 14.07
C HIS A 342 18.10 -2.11 14.28
N GLU A 343 18.73 -2.31 15.44
CA GLU A 343 19.27 -3.61 15.85
C GLU A 343 18.17 -4.57 16.27
N ALA A 344 18.36 -5.85 15.95
CA ALA A 344 17.45 -6.91 16.38
C ALA A 344 17.33 -6.94 17.91
N PRO A 345 16.10 -6.95 18.49
CA PRO A 345 15.94 -7.08 19.92
C PRO A 345 16.39 -8.49 20.38
N PRO A 346 17.19 -8.62 21.45
CA PRO A 346 17.57 -9.92 21.98
C PRO A 346 16.43 -10.60 22.75
N LEU A 347 16.35 -11.94 22.70
CA LEU A 347 15.47 -12.73 23.57
C LEU A 347 16.18 -12.99 24.90
N LYS A 348 15.70 -12.40 26.00
CA LYS A 348 16.35 -12.52 27.32
C LYS A 348 15.88 -13.76 28.07
N ILE A 349 16.81 -14.50 28.65
CA ILE A 349 16.55 -15.71 29.44
C ILE A 349 16.40 -15.32 30.92
N THR A 350 15.37 -15.83 31.60
CA THR A 350 15.10 -15.51 33.00
C THR A 350 16.08 -16.22 33.95
N PRO A 351 16.31 -15.66 35.16
CA PRO A 351 17.03 -16.39 36.21
C PRO A 351 16.31 -17.69 36.60
N GLY A 352 17.05 -18.80 36.71
CA GLY A 352 16.48 -20.11 37.05
C GLY A 352 15.70 -20.80 35.92
N SER A 353 15.81 -20.28 34.69
CA SER A 353 15.23 -20.87 33.48
C SER A 353 15.68 -22.33 33.26
N ARG A 354 14.82 -23.09 32.57
CA ARG A 354 15.21 -24.41 32.02
C ARG A 354 16.16 -24.30 30.83
N ILE A 355 16.28 -23.11 30.23
CA ILE A 355 17.17 -22.83 29.10
C ILE A 355 18.58 -22.57 29.64
N THR A 356 19.57 -23.32 29.14
CA THR A 356 20.96 -23.19 29.58
C THR A 356 21.84 -22.40 28.59
N ASN A 357 22.93 -21.83 29.08
CA ASN A 357 23.94 -21.20 28.22
C ASN A 357 24.54 -22.20 27.22
N GLY A 358 24.75 -21.78 25.98
CA GLY A 358 25.22 -22.62 24.86
C GLY A 358 24.11 -23.44 24.19
N GLN A 359 22.86 -23.35 24.65
CA GLN A 359 21.77 -24.14 24.10
C GLN A 359 21.20 -23.47 22.83
N PRO A 360 21.02 -24.21 21.73
CA PRO A 360 20.24 -23.75 20.59
C PRO A 360 18.73 -23.81 20.88
N LEU A 361 18.01 -22.78 20.43
CA LEU A 361 16.57 -22.64 20.53
C LEU A 361 15.95 -22.58 19.14
N MET A 362 14.76 -23.16 19.02
CA MET A 362 13.94 -23.08 17.83
C MET A 362 12.82 -22.07 18.07
N VAL A 363 12.88 -20.93 17.38
CA VAL A 363 12.00 -19.79 17.64
C VAL A 363 11.14 -19.47 16.44
N SER A 364 9.81 -19.50 16.62
CA SER A 364 8.83 -19.11 15.61
C SER A 364 8.03 -17.90 16.09
N TYR A 365 7.86 -16.91 15.21
CA TYR A 365 7.20 -15.64 15.51
C TYR A 365 6.72 -15.00 14.20
N TYR A 366 6.23 -13.77 14.25
CA TYR A 366 5.79 -13.04 13.06
C TYR A 366 6.39 -11.65 13.03
N HIS A 367 6.62 -11.11 11.84
CA HIS A 367 7.12 -9.75 11.65
C HIS A 367 6.42 -9.05 10.50
N THR A 368 6.32 -7.72 10.56
CA THR A 368 5.81 -6.93 9.45
C THR A 368 6.93 -6.41 8.57
N VAL A 369 6.62 -6.10 7.32
CA VAL A 369 7.55 -5.54 6.35
C VAL A 369 7.00 -4.26 5.74
N ARG A 370 7.91 -3.42 5.24
CA ARG A 370 7.58 -2.17 4.58
C ARG A 370 7.46 -2.37 3.08
N ILE A 371 6.46 -1.74 2.47
CA ILE A 371 6.27 -1.71 1.02
C ILE A 371 6.53 -0.30 0.49
N HIS A 372 7.26 -0.21 -0.63
CA HIS A 372 7.68 1.04 -1.27
C HIS A 372 8.34 2.00 -0.27
N ASN A 373 7.72 3.15 -0.02
CA ASN A 373 8.25 4.21 0.82
C ASN A 373 7.80 4.11 2.29
N GLY A 374 7.33 2.94 2.74
CA GLY A 374 6.99 2.69 4.15
C GLY A 374 5.57 2.20 4.42
N GLN A 375 4.79 1.84 3.40
CA GLN A 375 3.44 1.31 3.60
C GLN A 375 3.49 0.04 4.45
N VAL A 376 2.63 -0.02 5.47
CA VAL A 376 2.36 -1.22 6.28
C VAL A 376 0.85 -1.47 6.28
N CYS A 377 0.45 -2.71 5.97
CA CYS A 377 -0.95 -3.14 5.98
C CYS A 377 -1.36 -3.64 7.37
N ALA A 378 -2.62 -3.46 7.76
CA ALA A 378 -3.18 -4.05 8.97
C ALA A 378 -3.61 -5.52 8.76
N SER A 379 -3.75 -6.26 9.85
CA SER A 379 -4.38 -7.58 9.84
C SER A 379 -5.83 -7.48 9.32
N LEU A 380 -6.21 -8.41 8.44
CA LEU A 380 -7.58 -8.50 7.94
C LEU A 380 -8.55 -9.11 8.96
N VAL A 381 -8.04 -9.76 10.02
CA VAL A 381 -8.83 -10.65 10.88
C VAL A 381 -8.75 -10.36 12.37
N ALA A 382 -7.75 -9.61 12.85
CA ALA A 382 -7.64 -9.29 14.27
C ALA A 382 -8.84 -8.41 14.71
N ASP A 383 -9.53 -8.81 15.79
CA ASP A 383 -10.72 -8.12 16.28
C ASP A 383 -10.42 -6.68 16.71
N GLU A 384 -9.23 -6.47 17.25
CA GLU A 384 -8.73 -5.18 17.71
C GLU A 384 -8.59 -4.17 16.57
N VAL A 385 -8.34 -4.62 15.33
CA VAL A 385 -8.39 -3.72 14.16
C VAL A 385 -9.78 -3.13 14.00
N PHE A 386 -10.82 -3.96 14.09
CA PHE A 386 -12.20 -3.51 13.93
C PHE A 386 -12.65 -2.59 15.08
N ALA A 387 -12.12 -2.78 16.29
CA ALA A 387 -12.35 -1.86 17.40
C ALA A 387 -11.79 -0.46 17.09
N LEU A 388 -10.55 -0.36 16.57
CA LEU A 388 -9.98 0.92 16.15
C LEU A 388 -10.73 1.56 14.98
N LEU A 389 -11.17 0.74 14.02
CA LEU A 389 -11.98 1.23 12.89
C LEU A 389 -13.34 1.77 13.36
N GLN A 390 -13.98 1.10 14.33
CA GLN A 390 -15.22 1.55 14.93
C GLN A 390 -15.03 2.89 15.64
N GLU A 391 -13.97 3.04 16.44
CA GLU A 391 -13.64 4.30 17.09
C GLU A 391 -13.39 5.40 16.06
N GLN A 392 -12.62 5.12 15.00
CA GLN A 392 -12.36 6.06 13.91
C GLN A 392 -13.68 6.59 13.32
N ILE A 393 -14.59 5.71 12.89
CA ILE A 393 -15.83 6.18 12.25
C ILE A 393 -16.75 6.92 13.22
N GLN A 394 -16.76 6.56 14.50
CA GLN A 394 -17.54 7.27 15.52
C GLN A 394 -17.04 8.71 15.73
N GLN A 395 -15.72 8.90 15.80
CA GLN A 395 -15.12 10.22 15.94
C GLN A 395 -15.34 11.06 14.68
N ILE A 396 -15.18 10.47 13.50
CA ILE A 396 -15.43 11.14 12.22
C ILE A 396 -16.90 11.53 12.08
N ASP A 397 -17.85 10.65 12.43
CA ASP A 397 -19.28 11.00 12.43
C ASP A 397 -19.57 12.16 13.38
N LYS A 398 -18.99 12.15 14.59
CA LYS A 398 -19.18 13.23 15.55
C LYS A 398 -18.74 14.59 14.99
N LEU A 399 -17.63 14.63 14.25
CA LEU A 399 -17.03 15.86 13.73
C LEU A 399 -17.64 16.36 12.43
N LEU A 400 -17.95 15.44 11.51
CA LEU A 400 -18.31 15.77 10.13
C LEU A 400 -19.76 15.46 9.76
N LYS A 401 -20.42 14.56 10.51
CA LYS A 401 -21.78 14.09 10.23
C LYS A 401 -21.97 13.70 8.74
N PRO A 402 -21.06 12.92 8.14
CA PRO A 402 -21.00 12.75 6.70
C PRO A 402 -22.20 11.95 6.18
N LYS A 403 -22.64 12.26 4.96
CA LYS A 403 -23.64 11.46 4.22
C LYS A 403 -23.03 10.24 3.56
N ARG A 404 -21.72 10.28 3.31
CA ARG A 404 -20.93 9.25 2.66
C ARG A 404 -19.67 8.92 3.45
N PHE A 405 -19.38 7.63 3.59
CA PHE A 405 -18.07 7.16 4.05
C PHE A 405 -17.37 6.48 2.89
N PHE A 406 -16.13 6.89 2.62
CA PHE A 406 -15.30 6.24 1.62
C PHE A 406 -14.31 5.34 2.35
N MET A 407 -14.48 4.02 2.24
CA MET A 407 -13.50 3.05 2.73
C MET A 407 -12.31 2.98 1.78
N ALA A 408 -11.10 3.06 2.31
CA ALA A 408 -9.90 2.97 1.50
C ALA A 408 -9.76 1.56 0.89
N HIS A 409 -9.43 0.54 1.69
CA HIS A 409 -9.28 -0.87 1.24
C HIS A 409 -8.48 -1.08 -0.05
N ASP A 410 -7.67 -0.12 -0.47
CA ASP A 410 -6.81 -0.15 -1.65
C ASP A 410 -5.46 -0.77 -1.34
N GLU A 411 -4.87 -1.41 -2.35
CA GLU A 411 -3.46 -1.83 -2.35
C GLU A 411 -2.98 -2.56 -1.08
N ILE A 412 -3.71 -3.59 -0.67
CA ILE A 412 -3.37 -4.44 0.47
C ILE A 412 -2.28 -5.44 0.06
N ARG A 413 -1.03 -4.99 0.15
CA ARG A 413 0.16 -5.68 -0.38
C ARG A 413 0.79 -6.71 0.56
N VAL A 414 0.31 -6.81 1.79
CA VAL A 414 0.71 -7.84 2.77
C VAL A 414 -0.53 -8.31 3.51
N ALA A 415 -0.89 -9.58 3.39
CA ALA A 415 -2.06 -10.13 4.08
C ALA A 415 -2.09 -11.66 4.11
N GLY A 416 -2.93 -12.20 5.00
CA GLY A 416 -3.36 -13.59 4.98
C GLY A 416 -2.42 -14.58 5.66
N TRP A 417 -1.34 -14.16 6.30
CA TRP A 417 -0.36 -15.06 6.91
C TRP A 417 -0.62 -15.41 8.39
N ASP A 418 -1.51 -14.66 9.02
CA ASP A 418 -1.94 -14.81 10.42
C ASP A 418 -2.46 -16.23 10.73
N GLU A 419 -2.28 -16.73 11.95
CA GLU A 419 -2.82 -18.04 12.35
C GLU A 419 -4.35 -18.04 12.41
N LEU A 420 -4.96 -16.91 12.73
CA LEU A 420 -6.41 -16.73 12.65
C LEU A 420 -6.89 -16.84 11.21
N ALA A 421 -6.03 -16.55 10.22
CA ALA A 421 -6.37 -16.68 8.81
C ALA A 421 -6.35 -18.12 8.30
N LYS A 422 -6.07 -19.13 9.14
CA LYS A 422 -6.00 -20.54 8.73
C LYS A 422 -7.28 -20.98 7.99
N ASP A 423 -7.10 -21.87 7.02
CA ASP A 423 -8.15 -22.50 6.21
C ASP A 423 -8.95 -21.56 5.30
N ARG A 424 -8.55 -20.28 5.17
CA ARG A 424 -9.17 -19.29 4.29
C ARG A 424 -8.16 -18.72 3.29
N SER A 425 -8.63 -18.47 2.06
CA SER A 425 -7.88 -17.68 1.08
C SER A 425 -7.84 -16.21 1.51
N THR A 426 -6.86 -15.44 1.02
CA THR A 426 -6.84 -14.01 1.34
C THR A 426 -8.06 -13.26 0.78
N GLY A 427 -8.57 -13.68 -0.38
CA GLY A 427 -9.84 -13.18 -0.90
C GLY A 427 -11.01 -13.38 0.08
N GLN A 428 -11.14 -14.58 0.68
CA GLN A 428 -12.18 -14.83 1.70
C GLN A 428 -11.98 -13.98 2.97
N LEU A 429 -10.73 -13.75 3.40
CA LEU A 429 -10.43 -12.89 4.54
C LEU A 429 -10.82 -11.44 4.24
N LEU A 430 -10.47 -10.94 3.05
CA LEU A 430 -10.81 -9.59 2.63
C LEU A 430 -12.33 -9.41 2.45
N ALA A 431 -13.01 -10.42 1.92
CA ALA A 431 -14.47 -10.44 1.84
C ALA A 431 -15.11 -10.30 3.24
N GLY A 432 -14.69 -11.11 4.21
CA GLY A 432 -15.18 -11.00 5.59
C GLY A 432 -14.80 -9.68 6.26
N ASN A 433 -13.61 -9.14 5.96
CA ASN A 433 -13.16 -7.85 6.47
C ASN A 433 -14.05 -6.70 5.98
N VAL A 434 -14.25 -6.59 4.66
CA VAL A 434 -15.06 -5.50 4.08
C VAL A 434 -16.52 -5.61 4.51
N GLU A 435 -17.08 -6.83 4.61
CA GLU A 435 -18.44 -7.04 5.10
C GLU A 435 -18.60 -6.51 6.54
N ARG A 436 -17.63 -6.79 7.42
CA ARG A 436 -17.67 -6.29 8.80
C ARG A 436 -17.51 -4.78 8.86
N CYS A 437 -16.63 -4.20 8.05
CA CYS A 437 -16.45 -2.75 7.92
C CYS A 437 -17.76 -2.05 7.47
N VAL A 438 -18.45 -2.60 6.46
CA VAL A 438 -19.76 -2.11 6.02
C VAL A 438 -20.79 -2.17 7.16
N LYS A 439 -20.84 -3.28 7.91
CA LYS A 439 -21.74 -3.43 9.07
C LYS A 439 -21.47 -2.39 10.16
N LEU A 440 -20.20 -2.08 10.44
CA LEU A 440 -19.83 -1.05 11.42
C LEU A 440 -20.36 0.34 11.01
N ILE A 441 -20.18 0.72 9.74
CA ILE A 441 -20.69 2.00 9.24
C ILE A 441 -22.21 2.05 9.29
N ARG A 442 -22.90 1.00 8.82
CA ARG A 442 -24.37 0.95 8.84
C ARG A 442 -24.96 0.96 10.24
N ALA A 443 -24.31 0.30 11.20
CA ALA A 443 -24.74 0.34 12.60
C ALA A 443 -24.64 1.75 13.21
N LEU A 444 -23.64 2.54 12.78
CA LEU A 444 -23.48 3.93 13.22
C LEU A 444 -24.41 4.89 12.46
N ARG A 445 -24.55 4.70 11.15
CA ARG A 445 -25.25 5.57 10.21
C ARG A 445 -25.98 4.72 9.15
N PRO A 446 -27.21 4.27 9.44
CA PRO A 446 -27.97 3.40 8.53
C PRO A 446 -28.21 4.01 7.14
N ASP A 447 -28.38 5.33 7.08
CA ASP A 447 -28.67 6.07 5.84
C ASP A 447 -27.42 6.51 5.07
N ALA A 448 -26.21 6.25 5.59
CA ALA A 448 -24.99 6.67 4.91
C ALA A 448 -24.73 5.79 3.68
N GLN A 449 -24.37 6.44 2.58
CA GLN A 449 -23.81 5.75 1.42
C GLN A 449 -22.36 5.35 1.71
N ILE A 450 -21.95 4.18 1.22
CA ILE A 450 -20.62 3.65 1.44
C ILE A 450 -19.93 3.52 0.09
N LEU A 451 -18.68 3.98 0.03
CA LEU A 451 -17.83 3.87 -1.15
C LEU A 451 -16.59 3.04 -0.83
N VAL A 452 -15.98 2.44 -1.85
CA VAL A 452 -14.71 1.73 -1.69
C VAL A 452 -13.89 1.77 -2.98
N TRP A 453 -12.56 1.80 -2.87
CA TRP A 453 -11.69 1.66 -4.04
C TRP A 453 -11.86 0.27 -4.68
N SER A 454 -11.79 0.21 -6.00
CA SER A 454 -12.12 -1.01 -6.76
C SER A 454 -11.06 -2.11 -6.72
N ASP A 455 -9.78 -1.76 -6.60
CA ASP A 455 -8.67 -2.60 -7.06
C ASP A 455 -8.55 -3.93 -6.34
N MET A 456 -8.74 -3.93 -5.03
CA MET A 456 -8.66 -5.14 -4.22
C MET A 456 -9.87 -6.05 -4.38
N PHE A 457 -10.89 -5.63 -5.13
CA PHE A 457 -12.12 -6.39 -5.42
C PHE A 457 -12.29 -6.71 -6.92
N ASP A 458 -11.48 -6.13 -7.78
CA ASP A 458 -11.54 -6.31 -9.24
C ASP A 458 -10.54 -7.39 -9.72
N PRO A 459 -11.00 -8.51 -10.30
CA PRO A 459 -10.12 -9.54 -10.84
C PRO A 459 -9.32 -9.10 -12.07
N HIS A 460 -9.71 -7.99 -12.71
CA HIS A 460 -8.96 -7.37 -13.78
C HIS A 460 -7.84 -6.46 -13.25
N HIS A 461 -7.80 -6.21 -11.93
CA HIS A 461 -6.85 -5.35 -11.24
C HIS A 461 -6.00 -6.11 -10.20
N ASN A 462 -6.18 -5.86 -8.90
CA ASN A 462 -5.35 -6.39 -7.81
C ASN A 462 -5.95 -7.66 -7.17
N ALA A 463 -7.23 -7.99 -7.41
CA ALA A 463 -7.88 -9.17 -6.83
C ALA A 463 -7.50 -10.48 -7.56
N ARG A 464 -6.21 -10.85 -7.50
CA ARG A 464 -5.63 -11.98 -8.23
C ARG A 464 -4.61 -12.77 -7.42
N ASP A 465 -4.14 -13.87 -8.00
CA ASP A 465 -3.05 -14.69 -7.46
C ASP A 465 -1.73 -13.94 -7.46
N ASN A 466 -0.86 -14.24 -6.48
CA ASN A 466 0.51 -13.74 -6.42
C ASN A 466 0.62 -12.21 -6.49
N TYR A 467 -0.43 -11.49 -6.07
CA TYR A 467 -0.27 -10.09 -5.68
C TYR A 467 0.82 -10.03 -4.59
N TYR A 468 1.68 -8.99 -4.59
CA TYR A 468 2.69 -8.63 -3.56
C TYR A 468 2.53 -9.42 -2.27
N LEU A 469 3.53 -10.01 -1.62
CA LEU A 469 3.51 -10.67 -0.29
C LEU A 469 2.19 -11.21 0.36
N VAL A 470 1.11 -11.45 -0.38
CA VAL A 470 -0.19 -11.91 0.09
C VAL A 470 -0.19 -13.41 -0.02
N ARG A 471 -0.71 -14.08 1.00
CA ARG A 471 -0.85 -15.54 1.01
C ARG A 471 -1.91 -15.98 0.00
N GLY A 472 -1.49 -16.76 -1.00
CA GLY A 472 -2.40 -17.33 -1.99
C GLY A 472 -3.02 -16.28 -2.91
N THR A 473 -4.36 -16.25 -2.96
CA THR A 473 -5.14 -15.42 -3.88
C THR A 473 -5.97 -14.37 -3.17
N VAL A 474 -6.08 -13.20 -3.79
CA VAL A 474 -7.05 -12.14 -3.43
C VAL A 474 -8.36 -12.29 -4.22
N ALA A 475 -8.42 -13.20 -5.21
CA ALA A 475 -9.63 -13.44 -5.98
C ALA A 475 -10.84 -13.74 -5.08
N ASP A 476 -12.04 -13.40 -5.56
CA ASP A 476 -13.30 -13.52 -4.83
C ASP A 476 -13.47 -12.62 -3.60
N SER A 477 -12.54 -11.70 -3.32
CA SER A 477 -12.71 -10.67 -2.28
C SER A 477 -13.99 -9.84 -2.43
N TRP A 478 -14.43 -9.59 -3.67
CA TRP A 478 -15.67 -8.86 -3.96
C TRP A 478 -16.93 -9.53 -3.41
N LYS A 479 -16.90 -10.83 -3.07
CA LYS A 479 -18.06 -11.54 -2.50
C LYS A 479 -18.52 -10.97 -1.14
N GLY A 480 -17.65 -10.22 -0.46
CA GLY A 480 -18.01 -9.52 0.78
C GLY A 480 -18.61 -8.14 0.58
N LEU A 481 -18.63 -7.63 -0.67
CA LEU A 481 -19.22 -6.34 -0.98
C LEU A 481 -20.73 -6.47 -1.06
N ASP A 482 -21.42 -5.71 -0.20
CA ASP A 482 -22.86 -5.54 -0.33
C ASP A 482 -23.18 -4.78 -1.64
N PRO A 483 -24.19 -5.19 -2.43
CA PRO A 483 -24.52 -4.54 -3.71
C PRO A 483 -24.78 -3.02 -3.63
N ALA A 484 -25.18 -2.51 -2.46
CA ALA A 484 -25.39 -1.08 -2.24
C ALA A 484 -24.10 -0.30 -1.91
N VAL A 485 -22.94 -0.96 -1.84
CA VAL A 485 -21.64 -0.28 -1.77
C VAL A 485 -21.27 0.23 -3.15
N ASN A 486 -20.95 1.52 -3.23
CA ASN A 486 -20.53 2.17 -4.47
C ASN A 486 -19.04 1.91 -4.73
N ILE A 487 -18.70 1.55 -5.96
CA ILE A 487 -17.33 1.24 -6.36
C ILE A 487 -16.67 2.47 -6.96
N VAL A 488 -15.55 2.89 -6.41
CA VAL A 488 -14.71 3.95 -6.99
C VAL A 488 -13.63 3.30 -7.85
N ASN A 489 -13.87 3.30 -9.17
CA ASN A 489 -13.10 2.54 -10.14
C ASN A 489 -11.93 3.35 -10.68
N TRP A 490 -10.74 2.75 -10.64
CA TRP A 490 -9.48 3.42 -10.97
C TRP A 490 -8.55 2.57 -11.88
N ASN A 491 -9.04 1.46 -12.45
CA ASN A 491 -8.24 0.59 -13.33
C ASN A 491 -8.16 1.12 -14.78
N SER A 492 -7.40 2.19 -15.03
CA SER A 492 -7.32 2.83 -16.34
C SER A 492 -6.81 1.89 -17.46
N GLY A 493 -5.90 0.98 -17.12
CA GLY A 493 -5.36 -0.01 -18.07
C GLY A 493 -6.36 -1.05 -18.57
N LYS A 494 -7.47 -1.28 -17.83
CA LYS A 494 -8.55 -2.21 -18.21
C LYS A 494 -9.93 -1.68 -17.86
N ALA A 495 -10.16 -0.39 -18.13
CA ALA A 495 -11.36 0.34 -17.74
C ALA A 495 -12.66 -0.41 -18.11
N ALA A 496 -12.83 -0.78 -19.39
CA ALA A 496 -14.06 -1.42 -19.86
C ALA A 496 -14.38 -2.75 -19.14
N ALA A 497 -13.37 -3.62 -18.95
CA ALA A 497 -13.55 -4.89 -18.26
C ALA A 497 -13.94 -4.69 -16.79
N SER A 498 -13.29 -3.73 -16.13
CA SER A 498 -13.52 -3.42 -14.71
C SER A 498 -14.92 -2.82 -14.51
N LEU A 499 -15.33 -1.89 -15.37
CA LEU A 499 -16.67 -1.29 -15.31
C LEU A 499 -17.78 -2.32 -15.56
N ALA A 500 -17.60 -3.19 -16.57
CA ALA A 500 -18.55 -4.26 -16.85
C ALA A 500 -18.67 -5.22 -15.66
N PHE A 501 -17.55 -5.63 -15.08
CA PHE A 501 -17.51 -6.57 -13.96
C PHE A 501 -18.38 -6.14 -12.76
N PHE A 502 -18.29 -4.87 -12.37
CA PHE A 502 -19.08 -4.34 -11.24
C PHE A 502 -20.52 -4.00 -11.63
N ALA A 503 -20.76 -3.54 -12.88
CA ALA A 503 -22.11 -3.29 -13.38
C ALA A 503 -22.94 -4.58 -13.44
N ASP A 504 -22.35 -5.69 -13.89
CA ASP A 504 -22.99 -7.02 -13.92
C ASP A 504 -23.36 -7.55 -12.53
N ARG A 505 -22.73 -7.00 -11.48
CA ARG A 505 -23.01 -7.31 -10.07
C ARG A 505 -23.96 -6.31 -9.41
N GLY A 506 -24.44 -5.33 -10.17
CA GLY A 506 -25.42 -4.36 -9.71
C GLY A 506 -24.84 -3.19 -8.89
N HIS A 507 -23.52 -3.05 -8.81
CA HIS A 507 -22.92 -1.94 -8.08
C HIS A 507 -23.07 -0.62 -8.84
N ASP A 508 -23.38 0.43 -8.10
CA ASP A 508 -23.19 1.82 -8.55
C ASP A 508 -21.70 2.17 -8.57
N GLN A 509 -21.26 2.91 -9.57
CA GLN A 509 -19.85 3.16 -9.84
C GLN A 509 -19.55 4.64 -10.00
N ILE A 510 -18.36 5.03 -9.51
CA ILE A 510 -17.79 6.36 -9.67
C ILE A 510 -16.43 6.18 -10.32
N ILE A 511 -16.16 6.92 -11.38
CA ILE A 511 -14.92 6.77 -12.14
C ILE A 511 -13.87 7.76 -11.62
N ALA A 512 -12.79 7.24 -11.04
CA ALA A 512 -11.60 8.01 -10.68
C ALA A 512 -10.68 8.15 -11.90
N GLY A 513 -11.00 9.15 -12.73
CA GLY A 513 -10.54 9.23 -14.12
C GLY A 513 -9.36 10.16 -14.41
N TYR A 514 -8.71 10.72 -13.40
CA TYR A 514 -7.54 11.61 -13.55
C TYR A 514 -6.33 11.02 -12.82
N TYR A 515 -5.11 11.22 -13.37
CA TYR A 515 -3.84 10.70 -12.85
C TYR A 515 -2.67 11.66 -13.12
N ASP A 516 -2.76 12.90 -12.62
CA ASP A 516 -1.64 13.89 -12.62
C ASP A 516 -0.91 14.05 -13.97
N SER A 517 -1.66 13.94 -15.06
CA SER A 517 -1.17 14.07 -16.43
C SER A 517 -2.29 14.60 -17.33
N ASP A 518 -1.99 14.74 -18.62
CA ASP A 518 -2.94 15.27 -19.61
C ASP A 518 -4.37 14.72 -19.44
N VAL A 519 -5.32 15.64 -19.29
CA VAL A 519 -6.72 15.34 -18.99
C VAL A 519 -7.36 14.49 -20.08
N ALA A 520 -7.06 14.76 -21.35
CA ALA A 520 -7.63 14.01 -22.46
C ALA A 520 -7.10 12.58 -22.49
N ALA A 521 -5.80 12.40 -22.25
CA ALA A 521 -5.18 11.08 -22.16
C ALA A 521 -5.76 10.21 -21.03
N ASN A 522 -6.09 10.81 -19.88
CA ASN A 522 -6.59 10.08 -18.72
C ASN A 522 -8.11 9.85 -18.75
N ALA A 523 -8.89 10.90 -19.01
CA ALA A 523 -10.34 10.88 -18.79
C ALA A 523 -11.13 10.42 -20.03
N ALA A 524 -10.62 10.64 -21.24
CA ALA A 524 -11.33 10.23 -22.46
C ALA A 524 -11.48 8.70 -22.61
N PRO A 525 -10.45 7.87 -22.32
CA PRO A 525 -10.60 6.41 -22.35
C PRO A 525 -11.65 5.91 -21.35
N TRP A 526 -11.74 6.55 -20.19
CA TRP A 526 -12.76 6.26 -19.18
C TRP A 526 -14.17 6.57 -19.68
N LYS A 527 -14.36 7.76 -20.28
CA LYS A 527 -15.64 8.16 -20.88
C LYS A 527 -16.07 7.20 -21.99
N GLN A 528 -15.13 6.76 -22.83
CA GLN A 528 -15.40 5.76 -23.85
C GLN A 528 -15.78 4.41 -23.24
N ALA A 529 -15.05 3.95 -22.23
CA ALA A 529 -15.31 2.69 -21.55
C ALA A 529 -16.65 2.68 -20.77
N ALA A 530 -17.09 3.85 -20.30
CA ALA A 530 -18.37 4.02 -19.59
C ALA A 530 -19.59 4.03 -20.53
N ALA A 531 -19.40 4.26 -21.82
CA ALA A 531 -20.50 4.34 -22.78
C ALA A 531 -21.29 3.02 -22.83
N GLY A 532 -22.59 3.10 -22.53
CA GLY A 532 -23.48 1.93 -22.49
C GLY A 532 -23.36 1.06 -21.24
N VAL A 533 -22.48 1.40 -20.29
CA VAL A 533 -22.40 0.73 -18.99
C VAL A 533 -23.47 1.31 -18.05
N LYS A 534 -24.26 0.42 -17.44
CA LYS A 534 -25.28 0.81 -16.45
C LYS A 534 -24.62 1.25 -15.14
N ASN A 535 -25.36 2.00 -14.33
CA ASN A 535 -24.98 2.34 -12.95
C ASN A 535 -23.67 3.15 -12.81
N ILE A 536 -23.26 3.86 -13.87
CA ILE A 536 -22.23 4.91 -13.74
C ILE A 536 -22.90 6.14 -13.14
N ARG A 537 -22.50 6.52 -11.92
CA ARG A 537 -23.13 7.58 -11.12
C ARG A 537 -22.32 8.87 -11.03
N GLY A 538 -21.11 8.90 -11.56
CA GLY A 538 -20.28 10.10 -11.46
C GLY A 538 -18.81 9.89 -11.77
N TYR A 539 -18.07 10.98 -11.69
CA TYR A 539 -16.64 11.04 -11.91
C TYR A 539 -15.95 11.74 -10.73
N MET A 540 -14.72 11.32 -10.45
CA MET A 540 -13.87 11.94 -9.45
C MET A 540 -12.54 12.39 -10.04
N TYR A 541 -12.25 13.68 -9.90
CA TYR A 541 -10.92 14.23 -10.14
C TYR A 541 -9.97 13.73 -9.06
N THR A 542 -9.05 12.84 -9.43
CA THR A 542 -8.18 12.15 -8.49
C THR A 542 -6.74 12.55 -8.74
N THR A 543 -6.14 13.31 -7.82
CA THR A 543 -4.72 13.71 -7.89
C THR A 543 -3.96 13.06 -6.74
N TRP A 544 -2.80 12.50 -7.04
CA TRP A 544 -1.85 11.93 -6.08
C TRP A 544 -0.71 12.90 -5.77
N GLU A 545 -0.51 13.89 -6.64
CA GLU A 545 0.49 14.95 -6.47
C GLU A 545 -0.07 16.23 -5.84
N ARG A 546 -1.39 16.29 -5.60
CA ARG A 546 -2.12 17.48 -5.14
C ARG A 546 -2.03 18.64 -6.13
N GLN A 547 -2.07 18.31 -7.43
CA GLN A 547 -2.16 19.28 -8.51
C GLN A 547 -3.63 19.47 -8.87
N TYR A 548 -4.07 20.73 -9.00
CA TYR A 548 -5.49 21.08 -9.24
C TYR A 548 -5.66 22.09 -10.38
N ASP A 549 -4.63 22.25 -11.22
CA ASP A 549 -4.66 23.20 -12.34
C ASP A 549 -5.64 22.74 -13.44
N ASP A 550 -5.84 21.43 -13.54
CA ASP A 550 -6.72 20.79 -14.52
C ASP A 550 -8.17 20.59 -14.02
N LEU A 551 -8.49 21.04 -12.81
CA LEU A 551 -9.78 20.77 -12.15
C LEU A 551 -10.98 21.16 -13.02
N GLU A 552 -10.96 22.37 -13.60
CA GLU A 552 -12.02 22.88 -14.46
C GLU A 552 -12.03 22.20 -15.83
N ALA A 553 -10.86 21.83 -16.36
CA ALA A 553 -10.74 21.15 -17.65
C ALA A 553 -11.32 19.74 -17.60
N PHE A 554 -11.00 18.98 -16.54
CA PHE A 554 -11.59 17.67 -16.28
C PHE A 554 -13.11 17.72 -16.17
N ALA A 555 -13.63 18.66 -15.37
CA ALA A 555 -15.07 18.82 -15.18
C ALA A 555 -15.82 19.10 -16.49
N ARG A 556 -15.24 19.88 -17.40
CA ARG A 556 -15.81 20.11 -18.74
C ARG A 556 -15.82 18.81 -19.56
N LEU A 557 -14.68 18.12 -19.65
CA LEU A 557 -14.53 16.94 -20.51
C LEU A 557 -15.52 15.81 -20.15
N VAL A 558 -15.68 15.52 -18.86
CA VAL A 558 -16.56 14.42 -18.40
C VAL A 558 -18.04 14.78 -18.44
N ARG A 559 -18.38 16.07 -18.57
CA ARG A 559 -19.76 16.57 -18.68
C ARG A 559 -20.25 16.80 -20.09
N GLU A 560 -19.35 17.02 -21.04
CA GLU A 560 -19.74 17.13 -22.44
C GLU A 560 -20.43 15.82 -22.85
N GLU A 561 -21.69 15.86 -23.25
CA GLU A 561 -22.33 14.69 -23.86
C GLU A 561 -21.59 14.33 -25.15
N SER A 562 -21.37 13.04 -25.38
CA SER A 562 -20.88 12.56 -26.67
C SER A 562 -21.92 12.95 -27.73
N ARG A 563 -21.59 13.96 -28.54
CA ARG A 563 -22.43 14.38 -29.68
C ARG A 563 -22.62 13.26 -30.70
#